data_AF-A0A6L4A0V9-F1
#
_entry.id   AF-A0A6L4A0V9-F1
#
_cell.length_a   1.000
_cell.length_b   1.000
_cell.length_c   1.000
_cell.angle_alpha   90.00
_cell.angle_beta   90.00
_cell.angle_gamma   90.00
#
_symmetry.space_group_name_H-M   'P 1'
#
loop_
_entity.id
_entity.type
_entity.pdbx_description
1 polymer ?
#
loop_
_entity_poly.entity_id
_entity_poly.type
_entity_poly.pdbx_seq_one_letter_code
_entity_poly.pdbx_strand_id
1 'polypeptide(L)'
;MNTLKTFLKLVEQTYNEWKEDKASRIAAALAYYTAFSLAPLLVVIVAVVGFIVNEETVRSRILTEVRLAIGSDAAEFVDGLIRNVNHPTEGVLSTILGIATLLIGSIGALGQLRGALNTIWDVDEQQVKRKTRFLGIGKYLKEKLFSFGILLTLGFFMM
;
A
#
# COMPACT_ATOMS: atom_id res chain seq x y z
N MET A 1 -30.81 -26.82 24.35
CA MET A 1 -29.68 -26.54 25.26
C MET A 1 -28.34 -26.96 24.65
N ASN A 2 -28.02 -26.54 23.42
CA ASN A 2 -26.76 -26.93 22.72
C ASN A 2 -26.08 -25.77 21.97
N THR A 3 -26.74 -24.62 21.79
CA THR A 3 -26.18 -23.47 21.05
C THR A 3 -24.93 -22.89 21.70
N LEU A 4 -24.88 -22.85 23.04
CA LEU A 4 -23.73 -22.35 23.78
C LEU A 4 -22.48 -23.23 23.59
N LYS A 5 -22.65 -24.56 23.58
CA LYS A 5 -21.55 -25.51 23.34
C LYS A 5 -21.05 -25.41 21.90
N THR A 6 -21.95 -25.27 20.93
CA THR A 6 -21.56 -25.08 19.53
C THR A 6 -20.80 -23.77 19.33
N PHE A 7 -21.26 -22.68 19.96
CA PHE A 7 -20.58 -21.39 19.87
C PHE A 7 -19.18 -21.43 20.49
N LEU A 8 -19.04 -22.03 21.69
CA LEU A 8 -17.74 -22.24 22.33
C LEU A 8 -16.80 -23.08 21.47
N LYS A 9 -17.31 -24.15 20.85
CA LYS A 9 -16.51 -25.01 19.97
C LYS A 9 -16.06 -24.27 18.70
N LEU A 10 -16.91 -23.39 18.16
CA LEU A 10 -16.57 -22.54 17.02
C LEU A 10 -15.45 -21.55 17.38
N VAL A 11 -15.57 -20.87 18.52
CA VAL A 11 -14.56 -19.92 19.01
C VAL A 11 -13.22 -20.62 19.26
N GLU A 12 -13.24 -21.80 19.88
CA GLU A 12 -12.05 -22.62 20.10
C GLU A 12 -11.38 -23.02 18.78
N GLN A 13 -12.18 -23.45 17.80
CA GLN A 13 -11.67 -23.84 16.49
C GLN A 13 -11.09 -22.64 15.73
N THR A 14 -11.78 -21.49 15.72
CA THR A 14 -11.28 -20.25 15.11
C THR A 14 -9.99 -19.76 15.78
N TYR A 15 -9.88 -19.87 17.10
CA TYR A 15 -8.65 -19.48 17.80
C TYR A 15 -7.47 -20.39 17.45
N ASN A 16 -7.71 -21.70 17.34
CA ASN A 16 -6.68 -22.66 16.96
C ASN A 16 -6.21 -22.42 15.52
N GLU A 17 -7.12 -22.24 14.57
CA GLU A 17 -6.80 -21.86 13.17
C GLU A 17 -6.06 -20.52 13.11
N TRP A 18 -6.55 -19.47 13.80
CA TRP A 18 -5.89 -18.15 13.85
C TRP A 18 -4.44 -18.22 14.36
N LYS A 19 -4.19 -19.10 15.34
CA LYS A 19 -2.86 -19.31 15.91
C LYS A 19 -1.97 -20.11 14.97
N GLU A 20 -2.48 -21.18 14.36
CA GLU A 20 -1.76 -21.99 13.38
C GLU A 20 -1.35 -21.17 12.16
N ASP A 21 -2.26 -20.32 11.66
CA ASP A 21 -2.03 -19.41 10.53
C ASP A 21 -1.14 -18.22 10.88
N LYS A 22 -0.79 -18.06 12.16
CA LYS A 22 -0.01 -16.94 12.69
C LYS A 22 -0.63 -15.59 12.28
N ALA A 23 -1.96 -15.52 12.20
CA ALA A 23 -2.68 -14.39 11.63
C ALA A 23 -2.31 -13.05 12.28
N SER A 24 -2.11 -13.02 13.61
CA SER A 24 -1.62 -11.81 14.31
C SER A 24 -0.25 -11.32 13.80
N ARG A 25 0.66 -12.24 13.47
CA ARG A 25 1.99 -11.91 12.96
C ARG A 25 1.90 -11.30 11.56
N ILE A 26 1.06 -11.85 10.68
CA ILE A 26 0.89 -11.24 9.37
C ILE A 26 0.09 -9.93 9.45
N ALA A 27 -0.90 -9.82 10.34
CA ALA A 27 -1.60 -8.55 10.59
C ALA A 27 -0.62 -7.46 11.05
N ALA A 28 0.30 -7.78 11.96
CA ALA A 28 1.38 -6.88 12.36
C ALA A 28 2.31 -6.55 11.18
N ALA A 29 2.73 -7.55 10.39
CA ALA A 29 3.57 -7.33 9.22
C ALA A 29 2.89 -6.44 8.18
N LEU A 30 1.59 -6.61 7.93
CA LEU A 30 0.78 -5.78 7.05
C LEU A 30 0.71 -4.34 7.56
N ALA A 31 0.43 -4.14 8.85
CA ALA A 31 0.38 -2.80 9.44
C ALA A 31 1.73 -2.09 9.35
N TYR A 32 2.83 -2.75 9.75
CA TYR A 32 4.18 -2.21 9.60
C TYR A 32 4.49 -1.91 8.14
N TYR A 33 4.17 -2.83 7.23
CA TYR A 33 4.43 -2.66 5.82
C TYR A 33 3.68 -1.46 5.22
N THR A 34 2.38 -1.36 5.48
CA THR A 34 1.56 -0.23 5.04
C THR A 34 2.11 1.08 5.58
N ALA A 35 2.44 1.14 6.87
CA ALA A 35 3.01 2.34 7.50
C ALA A 35 4.35 2.74 6.86
N PHE A 36 5.28 1.79 6.66
CA PHE A 36 6.58 2.05 6.05
C PHE A 36 6.49 2.39 4.56
N SER A 37 5.52 1.82 3.82
CA SER A 37 5.30 2.11 2.40
C SER A 37 4.61 3.46 2.15
N LEU A 38 3.98 4.04 3.18
CA LEU A 38 3.19 5.25 3.07
C LEU A 38 4.07 6.45 2.69
N ALA A 39 5.22 6.60 3.34
CA ALA A 39 6.10 7.74 3.09
C ALA A 39 6.66 7.75 1.65
N PRO A 40 7.26 6.66 1.12
CA PRO A 40 7.74 6.64 -0.26
C PRO A 40 6.60 6.82 -1.29
N LEU A 41 5.41 6.28 -1.01
CA LEU A 41 4.25 6.45 -1.88
C LEU A 41 3.84 7.93 -1.97
N LEU A 42 3.73 8.60 -0.82
CA LEU A 42 3.36 10.02 -0.75
C LEU A 42 4.35 10.89 -1.52
N VAL A 43 5.64 10.58 -1.44
CA VAL A 43 6.70 11.30 -2.17
C VAL A 43 6.51 11.19 -3.66
N VAL A 44 6.25 9.99 -4.17
CA VAL A 44 5.99 9.78 -5.60
C VAL A 44 4.72 10.53 -6.02
N ILE A 45 3.66 10.50 -5.23
CA ILE A 45 2.41 11.22 -5.52
C ILE A 45 2.66 12.72 -5.56
N VAL A 46 3.31 13.27 -4.52
CA VAL A 46 3.62 14.70 -4.42
C VAL A 46 4.56 15.12 -5.54
N ALA A 47 5.56 14.34 -5.92
CA ALA A 47 6.46 14.66 -7.03
C ALA A 47 5.76 14.63 -8.40
N VAL A 48 4.93 13.62 -8.67
CA VAL A 48 4.25 13.46 -9.97
C VAL A 48 3.12 14.47 -10.14
N VAL A 49 2.28 14.64 -9.12
CA VAL A 49 1.16 15.59 -9.16
C VAL A 49 1.67 17.02 -8.96
N GLY A 50 2.69 17.19 -8.13
CA GLY A 50 3.41 18.45 -7.88
C GLY A 50 4.08 19.04 -9.12
N PHE A 51 4.35 18.21 -10.13
CA PHE A 51 4.86 18.68 -11.42
C PHE A 51 3.78 19.41 -12.24
N ILE A 52 2.50 19.05 -12.04
CA ILE A 52 1.35 19.63 -12.76
C ILE A 52 0.70 20.74 -11.94
N VAL A 53 0.65 20.57 -10.61
CA VAL A 53 -0.01 21.45 -9.64
C VAL A 53 1.01 21.84 -8.56
N ASN A 54 0.96 23.03 -7.98
CA ASN A 54 1.88 23.41 -6.90
C ASN A 54 1.91 22.36 -5.76
N GLU A 55 3.12 21.97 -5.33
CA GLU A 55 3.37 20.97 -4.28
C GLU A 55 2.60 21.23 -2.97
N GLU A 56 2.48 22.49 -2.59
CA GLU A 56 1.78 22.93 -1.37
C GLU A 56 0.27 22.66 -1.45
N THR A 57 -0.31 22.83 -2.64
CA THR A 57 -1.72 22.50 -2.92
C THR A 57 -1.95 20.99 -2.83
N VAL A 58 -1.06 20.17 -3.40
CA VAL A 58 -1.18 18.71 -3.33
C VAL A 58 -1.10 18.22 -1.89
N ARG A 59 -0.12 18.74 -1.14
CA ARG A 59 0.06 18.41 0.28
C ARG A 59 -1.17 18.80 1.11
N SER A 60 -1.64 20.04 1.01
CA SER A 60 -2.80 20.51 1.78
C SER A 60 -4.06 19.68 1.51
N ARG A 61 -4.27 19.25 0.25
CA ARG A 61 -5.39 18.39 -0.11
C ARG A 61 -5.27 17.01 0.52
N ILE A 62 -4.11 16.36 0.41
CA ILE A 62 -3.86 15.04 1.03
C ILE A 62 -4.15 15.10 2.54
N LEU A 63 -3.63 16.11 3.24
CA LEU A 63 -3.83 16.26 4.68
C LEU A 63 -5.30 16.48 5.05
N THR A 64 -6.03 17.23 4.23
CA THR A 64 -7.47 17.46 4.43
C THR A 64 -8.25 16.16 4.28
N GLU A 65 -7.99 15.37 3.24
CA GLU A 65 -8.66 14.09 3.02
C GLU A 65 -8.35 13.08 4.14
N VAL A 66 -7.07 12.99 4.57
CA VAL A 66 -6.67 12.12 5.69
C VAL A 66 -7.34 12.56 7.00
N ARG A 67 -7.43 13.87 7.25
CA ARG A 67 -8.08 14.42 8.44
C ARG A 67 -9.58 14.10 8.46
N LEU A 68 -10.26 14.20 7.32
CA LEU A 68 -11.69 13.90 7.20
C LEU A 68 -11.98 12.40 7.32
N ALA A 69 -11.12 11.55 6.75
CA ALA A 69 -11.34 10.11 6.71
C ALA A 69 -10.93 9.38 8.01
N ILE A 70 -9.83 9.80 8.65
CA ILE A 70 -9.21 9.07 9.76
C ILE A 70 -9.14 9.93 11.02
N GLY A 71 -8.80 11.21 10.90
CA GLY A 71 -8.71 12.14 12.02
C GLY A 71 -7.43 13.00 12.01
N SER A 72 -7.33 13.91 12.98
CA SER A 72 -6.22 14.87 13.11
C SER A 72 -4.86 14.18 13.26
N ASP A 73 -4.79 13.14 14.08
CA ASP A 73 -3.52 12.53 14.49
C ASP A 73 -2.87 11.80 13.31
N ALA A 74 -3.69 11.15 12.48
CA ALA A 74 -3.23 10.52 11.24
C ALA A 74 -2.75 11.56 10.22
N ALA A 75 -3.44 12.70 10.13
CA ALA A 75 -3.02 13.78 9.25
C ALA A 75 -1.68 14.38 9.70
N GLU A 76 -1.45 14.54 11.00
CA GLU A 76 -0.19 15.04 11.55
C GLU A 76 0.97 14.06 11.32
N PHE A 77 0.73 12.76 11.48
CA PHE A 77 1.70 11.73 11.12
C PHE A 77 2.08 11.80 9.63
N VAL A 78 1.09 11.89 8.75
CA VAL A 78 1.31 12.02 7.29
C VAL A 78 2.05 13.31 6.95
N ASP A 79 1.73 14.42 7.61
CA ASP A 79 2.41 15.69 7.42
C ASP A 79 3.90 15.61 7.77
N GLY A 80 4.22 14.94 8.88
CA GLY A 80 5.60 14.65 9.29
C GLY A 80 6.35 13.79 8.27
N LEU A 81 5.69 12.78 7.70
CA LEU A 81 6.27 11.95 6.65
C LEU A 81 6.59 12.76 5.38
N ILE A 82 5.70 13.67 4.96
CA ILE A 82 5.91 14.49 3.77
C ILE A 82 7.05 15.50 4.00
N ARG A 83 7.09 16.17 5.16
CA ARG A 83 8.15 17.15 5.49
C ARG A 83 9.54 16.53 5.47
N ASN A 84 9.69 15.32 5.99
CA ASN A 84 10.99 14.67 6.14
C ASN A 84 11.62 14.20 4.82
N VAL A 85 10.87 14.20 3.71
CA VAL A 85 11.39 13.73 2.43
C VAL A 85 11.82 14.88 1.52
N ASN A 86 11.50 16.13 1.85
CA ASN A 86 11.83 17.32 1.04
C ASN A 86 13.28 17.81 1.17
N HIS A 87 14.24 16.91 1.28
CA HIS A 87 15.66 17.24 1.12
C HIS A 87 16.13 16.75 -0.26
N PRO A 88 15.92 17.51 -1.35
CA PRO A 88 16.48 17.16 -2.64
C PRO A 88 18.01 17.22 -2.53
N THR A 89 18.66 16.08 -2.70
CA THR A 89 20.10 16.01 -2.92
C THR A 89 20.40 16.73 -4.24
N GLU A 90 21.28 17.73 -4.22
CA GLU A 90 21.64 18.51 -5.40
C GLU A 90 22.09 17.58 -6.55
N GLY A 91 21.41 17.69 -7.71
CA GLY A 91 21.72 16.94 -8.93
C GLY A 91 20.58 16.06 -9.45
N VAL A 92 20.24 16.24 -10.73
CA VAL A 92 19.21 15.46 -11.46
C VAL A 92 19.51 13.95 -11.41
N LEU A 93 20.78 13.57 -11.54
CA LEU A 93 21.24 12.17 -11.46
C LEU A 93 21.01 11.57 -10.07
N SER A 94 21.30 12.32 -9.00
CA SER A 94 21.08 11.90 -7.61
C SER A 94 19.60 11.68 -7.31
N THR A 95 18.74 12.57 -7.84
CA THR A 95 17.29 12.47 -7.70
C THR A 95 16.74 11.24 -8.43
N ILE A 96 17.17 10.98 -9.66
CA ILE A 96 16.75 9.79 -10.43
C ILE A 96 17.18 8.50 -9.72
N LEU A 97 18.43 8.43 -9.25
CA LEU A 97 18.93 7.28 -8.51
C LEU A 97 18.18 7.07 -7.19
N GLY A 98 17.92 8.15 -6.43
CA GLY A 98 17.15 8.08 -5.18
C GLY A 98 15.73 7.56 -5.39
N ILE A 99 15.02 8.07 -6.40
CA ILE A 99 13.69 7.59 -6.78
C ILE A 99 13.75 6.13 -7.21
N ALA A 100 14.72 5.74 -8.03
CA ALA A 100 14.88 4.35 -8.49
C ALA A 100 15.12 3.38 -7.32
N THR A 101 16.00 3.74 -6.38
CA THR A 101 16.27 2.94 -5.18
C THR A 101 15.03 2.83 -4.29
N LEU A 102 14.30 3.92 -4.08
CA LEU A 102 13.05 3.92 -3.31
C LEU A 102 11.99 3.04 -3.96
N LEU A 103 11.83 3.11 -5.29
CA LEU A 103 10.88 2.28 -6.02
C LEU A 103 11.24 0.79 -5.92
N ILE A 104 12.51 0.44 -6.08
CA ILE A 104 12.96 -0.96 -5.96
C ILE A 104 12.73 -1.48 -4.54
N GLY A 105 13.08 -0.70 -3.51
CA GLY A 105 12.85 -1.06 -2.11
C GLY A 105 11.36 -1.25 -1.81
N SER A 106 10.51 -0.33 -2.28
CA SER A 106 9.06 -0.39 -2.11
C SER A 106 8.43 -1.60 -2.84
N ILE A 107 8.83 -1.89 -4.08
CA ILE A 107 8.31 -3.03 -4.84
C ILE A 107 8.73 -4.36 -4.19
N GLY A 108 9.99 -4.48 -3.78
CA GLY A 108 10.50 -5.70 -3.14
C GLY A 108 9.76 -6.00 -1.84
N ALA A 109 9.51 -4.98 -1.05
CA ALA A 109 8.85 -5.13 0.23
C ALA A 109 7.32 -5.36 0.07
N LEU A 110 6.67 -4.79 -0.96
CA LEU A 110 5.28 -5.12 -1.34
C LEU A 110 5.15 -6.58 -1.80
N GLY A 111 6.18 -7.10 -2.47
CA GLY A 111 6.26 -8.50 -2.88
C GLY A 111 6.30 -9.45 -1.68
N GLN A 112 7.08 -9.11 -0.65
CA GLN A 112 7.12 -9.87 0.61
C GLN A 112 5.77 -9.85 1.33
N LEU A 113 5.08 -8.70 1.34
CA LEU A 113 3.73 -8.61 1.90
C LEU A 113 2.76 -9.55 1.17
N ARG A 114 2.76 -9.54 -0.16
CA ARG A 114 1.89 -10.42 -0.95
C ARG A 114 2.18 -11.89 -0.68
N GLY A 115 3.45 -12.28 -0.58
CA GLY A 115 3.83 -13.64 -0.21
C GLY A 115 3.33 -14.04 1.17
N ALA A 116 3.42 -13.14 2.16
CA ALA A 116 2.89 -13.39 3.50
C ALA A 116 1.36 -13.52 3.51
N LEU A 117 0.63 -12.69 2.75
CA LEU A 117 -0.83 -12.78 2.63
C LEU A 117 -1.27 -14.06 1.90
N ASN A 118 -0.60 -14.40 0.79
CA ASN A 118 -0.86 -15.66 0.07
C ASN A 118 -0.66 -16.88 0.98
N THR A 119 0.31 -16.81 1.90
CA THR A 119 0.54 -17.87 2.89
C THR A 119 -0.59 -17.97 3.92
N ILE A 120 -1.19 -16.85 4.38
CA ILE A 120 -2.36 -16.92 5.28
C ILE A 120 -3.56 -17.54 4.57
N TRP A 121 -3.84 -17.08 3.35
CA TRP A 121 -5.05 -17.48 2.63
C TRP A 121 -4.91 -18.82 1.90
N ASP A 122 -3.82 -19.55 2.17
CA ASP A 122 -3.46 -20.81 1.51
C ASP A 122 -3.62 -20.73 -0.03
N VAL A 123 -3.25 -19.57 -0.59
CA VAL A 123 -3.31 -19.32 -2.03
C VAL A 123 -2.07 -19.97 -2.63
N ASP A 124 -2.28 -21.13 -3.23
CA ASP A 124 -1.28 -21.93 -3.91
C ASP A 124 -0.53 -21.11 -4.99
N GLU A 125 0.63 -20.54 -4.60
CA GLU A 125 1.44 -19.65 -5.45
C GLU A 125 1.90 -20.33 -6.76
N GLN A 126 1.81 -21.66 -6.84
CA GLN A 126 2.12 -22.43 -8.04
C GLN A 126 1.11 -22.20 -9.17
N GLN A 127 -0.14 -21.88 -8.87
CA GLN A 127 -1.17 -21.57 -9.87
C GLN A 127 -0.96 -20.17 -10.49
N VAL A 128 -0.51 -19.20 -9.69
CA VAL A 128 -0.25 -17.83 -10.16
C VAL A 128 1.04 -17.79 -10.99
N LYS A 129 2.15 -18.37 -10.50
CA LYS A 129 3.45 -18.40 -11.23
C LYS A 129 3.34 -19.03 -12.63
N ARG A 130 2.45 -20.01 -12.81
CA ARG A 130 2.21 -20.66 -14.11
C ARG A 130 1.38 -19.81 -15.07
N LYS A 131 0.44 -18.99 -14.57
CA LYS A 131 -0.39 -18.08 -15.39
C LYS A 131 0.36 -16.78 -15.76
N THR A 132 1.30 -16.32 -14.93
CA THR A 132 2.07 -15.09 -15.18
C THR A 132 3.33 -15.29 -16.03
N ARG A 133 3.80 -16.54 -16.24
CA ARG A 133 4.94 -16.80 -17.15
C ARG A 133 4.63 -16.46 -18.62
N PHE A 134 3.35 -16.33 -18.99
CA PHE A 134 2.90 -16.00 -20.36
C PHE A 134 2.23 -14.62 -20.53
N LEU A 135 2.03 -13.84 -19.46
CA LEU A 135 1.51 -12.48 -19.58
C LEU A 135 2.65 -11.48 -19.42
N GLY A 136 3.18 -11.01 -20.54
CA GLY A 136 4.25 -10.00 -20.58
C GLY A 136 3.94 -8.80 -19.70
N ILE A 137 4.98 -8.27 -19.06
CA ILE A 137 4.99 -7.13 -18.12
C ILE A 137 4.16 -5.94 -18.65
N GLY A 138 4.15 -5.74 -19.97
CA GLY A 138 3.37 -4.69 -20.64
C GLY A 138 1.86 -4.81 -20.44
N LYS A 139 1.28 -6.02 -20.35
CA LYS A 139 -0.18 -6.19 -20.19
C LYS A 139 -0.63 -5.86 -18.77
N TYR A 140 0.14 -6.29 -17.77
CA TYR A 140 -0.12 -5.98 -16.36
C TYR A 140 0.03 -4.48 -16.06
N LEU A 141 1.01 -3.82 -16.70
CA LEU A 141 1.20 -2.38 -16.57
C LEU A 141 0.06 -1.59 -17.24
N LYS A 142 -0.39 -2.03 -18.42
CA LYS A 142 -1.48 -1.38 -19.17
C LYS A 142 -2.82 -1.48 -18.42
N GLU A 143 -3.10 -2.62 -17.79
CA GLU A 143 -4.32 -2.86 -17.03
C GLU A 143 -4.38 -2.00 -15.75
N LYS A 144 -3.24 -1.85 -15.06
CA LYS A 144 -3.11 -0.91 -13.94
C LYS A 144 -3.21 0.55 -14.38
N LEU A 145 -2.58 0.94 -15.49
CA LEU A 145 -2.69 2.30 -16.03
C LEU A 145 -4.14 2.65 -16.39
N PHE A 146 -4.87 1.71 -16.98
CA PHE A 146 -6.27 1.93 -17.36
C PHE A 146 -7.16 2.12 -16.12
N SER A 147 -6.97 1.29 -15.10
CA SER A 147 -7.65 1.43 -13.80
C SER A 147 -7.32 2.77 -13.14
N PHE A 148 -6.05 3.19 -13.21
CA PHE A 148 -5.60 4.48 -12.71
C PHE A 148 -6.22 5.66 -13.48
N GLY A 149 -6.34 5.54 -14.81
CA GLY A 149 -6.97 6.54 -15.68
C GLY A 149 -8.46 6.73 -15.39
N ILE A 150 -9.19 5.66 -15.11
CA ILE A 150 -10.60 5.71 -14.69
C ILE A 150 -10.73 6.42 -13.34
N LEU A 151 -9.87 6.11 -12.38
CA LEU A 151 -9.87 6.78 -11.08
C LEU A 151 -9.52 8.27 -11.19
N LEU A 152 -8.57 8.62 -12.07
CA LEU A 152 -8.20 10.01 -12.34
C LEU A 152 -9.35 10.82 -12.94
N THR A 153 -10.06 10.22 -13.90
CA THR A 153 -11.23 10.86 -14.53
C THR A 153 -12.39 11.03 -13.54
N LEU A 154 -12.66 10.02 -12.73
CA LEU A 154 -13.66 10.12 -11.66
C LEU A 154 -13.29 11.17 -10.60
N GLY A 155 -12.02 11.21 -10.19
CA GLY A 155 -11.51 12.18 -9.23
C GLY A 155 -11.57 13.62 -9.76
N PHE A 156 -11.25 13.82 -11.04
CA PHE A 156 -11.40 15.12 -11.69
C PHE A 156 -12.86 15.58 -11.77
N PHE A 157 -13.80 14.66 -11.98
CA PHE A 157 -15.23 14.98 -12.04
C PHE A 157 -15.84 15.34 -10.68
N MET A 158 -15.18 14.97 -9.59
CA MET A 158 -15.63 15.21 -8.21
C MET A 158 -15.04 16.49 -7.60
N MET A 159 -14.08 17.13 -8.28
CA MET A 159 -13.58 18.48 -7.97
C MET A 159 -14.42 19.54 -8.67
#